data_AF-A0A395XE62-F1
#
_entry.id   AF-A0A395XE62-F1
#
_cell.length_a   1.000
_cell.length_b   1.000
_cell.length_c   1.000
_cell.angle_alpha   90.00
_cell.angle_beta   90.00
_cell.angle_gamma   90.00
#
_symmetry.space_group_name_H-M   'P 1'
#
loop_
_entity.id
_entity.type
_entity.pdbx_description
1 polymer ?
#
loop_
_entity_poly.entity_id
_entity_poly.type
_entity_poly.pdbx_seq_one_letter_code
_entity_poly.pdbx_strand_id
1 'polypeptide(L)'
;MTTTPCAWSVDWNECPNCARLKKHVDDAHAALLAASERVDQAYDEYRDVRDAGHVAFGTPSHRAWQARLDNLEQQVDEASAASRAAIDEWGKSIRLHHRFHMAYTRIDAAGHVGHVGTGETTSLPETEEMEEVPTPTPLIRADKLMGILDRAEAAYKVSIGFCDLWDLDASDLHARLATIQTIRTQFERLIDEAKENHHA
;
A
#
# COMPACT_ATOMS: atom_id res chain seq x y z
N MET A 1 19.12 14.76 3.27
CA MET A 1 18.86 13.42 3.84
C MET A 1 20.00 12.51 3.43
N THR A 2 20.65 11.86 4.39
CA THR A 2 21.81 10.98 4.14
C THR A 2 21.26 9.59 3.79
N THR A 3 21.36 9.20 2.52
CA THR A 3 20.90 7.87 2.08
C THR A 3 21.93 6.83 2.52
N THR A 4 21.60 6.02 3.53
CA THR A 4 22.44 4.88 3.92
C THR A 4 22.36 3.80 2.83
N PRO A 5 23.46 3.46 2.14
CA PRO A 5 23.43 2.42 1.11
C PRO A 5 23.27 1.02 1.74
N CYS A 6 22.74 0.06 0.98
CA CYS A 6 22.65 -1.32 1.43
C CYS A 6 24.02 -2.02 1.38
N ALA A 7 24.28 -2.88 2.36
CA ALA A 7 25.46 -3.76 2.35
C ALA A 7 25.14 -5.03 1.57
N TRP A 8 25.49 -5.08 0.29
CA TRP A 8 25.12 -6.19 -0.62
C TRP A 8 25.78 -7.53 -0.28
N SER A 9 26.77 -7.57 0.60
CA SER A 9 27.49 -8.79 0.99
C SER A 9 26.71 -9.67 1.97
N VAL A 10 25.70 -9.13 2.66
CA VAL A 10 24.84 -9.84 3.60
C VAL A 10 23.46 -10.04 3.00
N ASP A 11 22.62 -10.91 3.57
CA ASP A 11 21.22 -11.01 3.18
C ASP A 11 20.45 -9.71 3.53
N TRP A 12 19.32 -9.47 2.87
CA TRP A 12 18.48 -8.29 3.11
C TRP A 12 17.93 -8.26 4.54
N ASN A 13 17.72 -9.41 5.18
CA ASN A 13 17.24 -9.49 6.56
C ASN A 13 18.30 -9.04 7.60
N GLU A 14 19.59 -9.15 7.25
CA GLU A 14 20.74 -8.73 8.05
C GLU A 14 21.22 -7.31 7.67
N CYS A 15 20.72 -6.76 6.56
CA CYS A 15 21.11 -5.44 6.07
C CYS A 15 20.52 -4.30 6.94
N PRO A 16 21.37 -3.45 7.57
CA PRO A 16 20.88 -2.38 8.44
C PRO A 16 19.96 -1.36 7.74
N ASN A 17 20.17 -1.10 6.45
CA ASN A 17 19.32 -0.19 5.69
C ASN A 17 17.94 -0.82 5.40
N CYS A 18 17.89 -2.11 5.04
CA CYS A 18 16.62 -2.82 4.84
C CYS A 18 15.84 -2.97 6.15
N ALA A 19 16.52 -3.20 7.28
CA ALA A 19 15.91 -3.21 8.61
C ALA A 19 15.35 -1.82 9.00
N ARG A 20 16.10 -0.74 8.73
CA ARG A 20 15.62 0.64 8.94
C ARG A 20 14.36 0.94 8.12
N LEU A 21 14.33 0.54 6.86
CA LEU A 21 13.16 0.72 6.00
C LEU A 21 11.97 -0.13 6.44
N LYS A 22 12.20 -1.36 6.91
CA LYS A 22 11.15 -2.18 7.52
C LYS A 22 10.54 -1.49 8.74
N LYS A 23 11.39 -0.95 9.63
CA LYS A 23 10.93 -0.18 10.78
C LYS A 23 10.08 1.02 10.35
N HIS A 24 10.47 1.72 9.28
CA HIS A 24 9.70 2.84 8.75
C HIS A 24 8.30 2.40 8.25
N VAL A 25 8.18 1.21 7.64
CA VAL A 25 6.88 0.61 7.29
C VAL A 25 6.04 0.36 8.55
N ASP A 26 6.63 -0.23 9.59
CA ASP A 26 5.94 -0.53 10.84
C ASP A 26 5.46 0.75 11.53
N ASP A 27 6.32 1.78 11.60
CA ASP A 27 5.99 3.09 12.18
C ASP A 27 4.85 3.78 11.39
N ALA A 28 4.89 3.73 10.05
CA ALA A 28 3.86 4.31 9.20
C ALA A 28 2.53 3.55 9.31
N HIS A 29 2.56 2.23 9.46
CA HIS A 29 1.38 1.41 9.70
C HIS A 29 0.75 1.71 11.07
N ALA A 30 1.57 1.83 12.11
CA ALA A 30 1.10 2.24 13.44
C ALA A 30 0.43 3.62 13.42
N ALA A 31 1.00 4.58 12.68
CA ALA A 31 0.41 5.90 12.51
C ALA A 31 -0.96 5.85 11.80
N LEU A 32 -1.12 4.98 10.79
CA LEU A 32 -2.40 4.76 10.13
C LEU A 32 -3.44 4.20 11.10
N LEU A 33 -3.11 3.18 11.89
CA LEU A 33 -4.02 2.61 12.88
C LEU A 33 -4.47 3.67 13.91
N ALA A 34 -3.52 4.46 14.42
CA ALA A 34 -3.82 5.55 15.35
C ALA A 34 -4.65 6.68 14.71
N ALA A 35 -4.55 6.91 13.40
CA ALA A 35 -5.42 7.85 12.70
C ALA A 35 -6.84 7.31 12.57
N SER A 36 -6.99 6.04 12.21
CA SER A 36 -8.31 5.38 12.11
C SER A 36 -9.03 5.35 13.46
N GLU A 37 -8.33 4.98 14.53
CA GLU A 37 -8.93 4.96 15.88
C GLU A 37 -9.43 6.34 16.32
N ARG A 38 -8.73 7.43 15.96
CA ARG A 38 -9.18 8.80 16.24
C ARG A 38 -10.44 9.19 15.48
N VAL A 39 -10.62 8.69 14.26
CA VAL A 39 -11.86 8.89 13.49
C VAL A 39 -13.01 8.15 14.16
N ASP A 40 -12.82 6.87 14.50
CA ASP A 40 -13.84 6.06 15.16
C ASP A 40 -14.30 6.70 16.48
N GLN A 41 -13.34 7.11 17.32
CA GLN A 41 -13.63 7.83 18.56
C GLN A 41 -14.40 9.14 18.31
N ALA A 42 -14.02 9.92 17.30
CA ALA A 42 -14.71 11.16 16.98
C ALA A 42 -16.16 10.93 16.48
N TYR A 43 -16.39 9.83 15.75
CA TYR A 43 -17.74 9.43 15.33
C TYR A 43 -18.61 8.98 16.51
N ASP A 44 -18.03 8.26 17.47
CA ASP A 44 -18.72 7.90 18.71
C ASP A 44 -19.07 9.14 19.54
N GLU A 45 -18.13 10.06 19.73
CA GLU A 45 -18.37 11.34 20.40
C GLU A 45 -19.48 12.15 19.70
N TYR A 46 -19.44 12.23 18.36
CA TYR A 46 -20.44 12.93 17.57
C TYR A 46 -21.84 12.33 17.75
N ARG A 47 -21.93 10.99 17.81
CA ARG A 47 -23.19 10.27 18.02
C ARG A 47 -23.79 10.63 19.39
N ASP A 48 -22.97 10.61 20.43
CA ASP A 48 -23.42 10.92 21.80
C ASP A 48 -23.94 12.36 21.92
N VAL A 49 -23.20 13.35 21.38
CA VAL A 49 -23.63 14.76 21.46
C VAL A 49 -24.87 15.05 20.59
N ARG A 50 -25.02 14.35 19.47
CA ARG A 50 -26.20 14.44 18.61
C ARG A 50 -27.42 13.85 19.31
N ASP A 51 -27.27 12.67 19.91
CA ASP A 51 -28.36 11.95 20.59
C ASP A 51 -28.80 12.70 21.87
N ALA A 52 -27.88 13.45 22.51
CA ALA A 52 -28.19 14.40 23.57
C ALA A 52 -28.85 15.72 23.08
N GLY A 53 -29.00 15.91 21.76
CA GLY A 53 -29.64 17.09 21.16
C GLY A 53 -28.76 18.35 21.13
N HIS A 54 -27.46 18.23 21.39
CA HIS A 54 -26.53 19.38 21.38
C HIS A 54 -26.10 19.79 19.96
N VAL A 55 -26.33 18.93 18.97
CA VAL A 55 -25.91 19.15 17.58
C VAL A 55 -27.09 18.94 16.63
N ALA A 56 -27.89 19.98 16.45
CA ALA A 56 -28.95 19.98 15.45
C ALA A 56 -28.39 20.22 14.03
N PHE A 57 -28.97 19.56 13.03
CA PHE A 57 -28.58 19.69 11.63
C PHE A 57 -28.61 21.15 11.15
N GLY A 58 -27.65 21.53 10.30
CA GLY A 58 -27.57 22.87 9.72
C GLY A 58 -27.09 23.99 10.66
N THR A 59 -26.85 23.69 11.94
CA THR A 59 -26.31 24.67 12.90
C THR A 59 -24.80 24.90 12.72
N PRO A 60 -24.25 26.01 13.27
CA PRO A 60 -22.80 26.20 13.34
C PRO A 60 -22.09 25.04 14.05
N SER A 61 -22.67 24.51 15.14
CA SER A 61 -22.13 23.35 15.85
C SER A 61 -22.06 22.11 14.96
N HIS A 62 -23.11 21.86 14.17
CA HIS A 62 -23.10 20.75 13.20
C HIS A 62 -22.01 20.93 12.15
N ARG A 63 -21.84 22.13 11.57
CA ARG A 63 -20.77 22.39 10.60
C ARG A 63 -19.37 22.21 11.21
N ALA A 64 -19.16 22.62 12.45
CA ALA A 64 -17.89 22.43 13.14
C ALA A 64 -17.56 20.94 13.35
N TRP A 65 -18.56 20.12 13.68
CA TRP A 65 -18.40 18.67 13.79
C TRP A 65 -18.07 18.02 12.44
N GLN A 66 -18.78 18.40 11.36
CA GLN A 66 -18.46 17.89 10.03
C GLN A 66 -17.03 18.25 9.62
N ALA A 67 -16.61 19.50 9.80
CA ALA A 67 -15.25 19.92 9.49
C ALA A 67 -14.17 19.17 10.31
N ARG A 68 -14.48 18.81 11.57
CA ARG A 68 -13.58 17.99 12.40
C ARG A 68 -13.47 16.56 11.84
N LEU A 69 -14.59 15.93 11.48
CA LEU A 69 -14.61 14.58 10.93
C LEU A 69 -13.90 14.54 9.57
N ASP A 70 -14.22 15.46 8.66
CA ASP A 70 -13.55 15.59 7.37
C ASP A 70 -12.03 15.73 7.52
N ASN A 71 -11.57 16.53 8.49
CA ASN A 71 -10.14 16.68 8.75
C ASN A 71 -9.48 15.41 9.29
N LEU A 72 -10.17 14.64 10.14
CA LEU A 72 -9.63 13.40 10.67
C LEU A 72 -9.60 12.30 9.60
N GLU A 73 -10.61 12.23 8.72
CA GLU A 73 -10.63 11.34 7.56
C GLU A 73 -9.50 11.66 6.58
N GLN A 74 -9.26 12.94 6.31
CA GLN A 74 -8.12 13.38 5.52
C GLN A 74 -6.77 12.93 6.12
N GLN A 75 -6.64 12.95 7.45
CA GLN A 75 -5.42 12.44 8.12
C GLN A 75 -5.26 10.92 7.96
N VAL A 76 -6.36 10.16 7.90
CA VAL A 76 -6.31 8.71 7.61
C VAL A 76 -5.82 8.48 6.18
N ASP A 77 -6.32 9.25 5.21
CA ASP A 77 -5.89 9.16 3.81
C ASP A 77 -4.39 9.48 3.66
N GLU A 78 -3.91 10.52 4.33
CA GLU A 78 -2.49 10.89 4.37
C GLU A 78 -1.62 9.79 5.01
N ALA A 79 -2.05 9.24 6.14
CA ALA A 79 -1.33 8.14 6.80
C ALA A 79 -1.33 6.86 5.94
N SER A 80 -2.43 6.59 5.23
CA SER A 80 -2.56 5.46 4.30
C SER A 80 -1.60 5.62 3.11
N ALA A 81 -1.53 6.82 2.53
CA ALA A 81 -0.59 7.14 1.47
C ALA A 81 0.88 7.00 1.95
N ALA A 82 1.20 7.49 3.15
CA ALA A 82 2.53 7.36 3.73
C ALA A 82 2.92 5.88 3.98
N SER A 83 1.99 5.07 4.51
CA SER A 83 2.20 3.64 4.72
C SER A 83 2.48 2.91 3.39
N ARG A 84 1.70 3.20 2.35
CA ARG A 84 1.92 2.65 1.00
C ARG A 84 3.28 3.06 0.44
N ALA A 85 3.65 4.33 0.56
CA ALA A 85 4.95 4.82 0.09
C ALA A 85 6.12 4.13 0.81
N ALA A 86 6.01 3.92 2.13
CA ALA A 86 7.02 3.20 2.90
C ALA A 86 7.14 1.73 2.46
N ILE A 87 6.02 1.05 2.20
CA ILE A 87 6.00 -0.33 1.69
C ILE A 87 6.68 -0.40 0.31
N ASP A 88 6.37 0.54 -0.58
CA ASP A 88 6.96 0.60 -1.91
C ASP A 88 8.47 0.85 -1.85
N GLU A 89 8.93 1.76 -0.99
CA GLU A 89 10.34 2.05 -0.78
C GLU A 89 11.09 0.83 -0.24
N TRP A 90 10.55 0.18 0.80
CA TRP A 90 11.12 -1.03 1.38
C TRP A 90 11.16 -2.18 0.37
N GLY A 91 10.07 -2.40 -0.37
CA GLY A 91 10.00 -3.41 -1.43
C GLY A 91 10.99 -3.16 -2.56
N LYS A 92 11.19 -1.90 -2.98
CA LYS A 92 12.24 -1.53 -3.94
C LYS A 92 13.63 -1.85 -3.40
N SER A 93 13.90 -1.53 -2.13
CA SER A 93 15.18 -1.81 -1.49
C SER A 93 15.48 -3.32 -1.44
N ILE A 94 14.52 -4.16 -1.04
CA ILE A 94 14.73 -5.62 -0.99
C ILE A 94 14.97 -6.20 -2.38
N ARG A 95 14.21 -5.76 -3.39
CA ARG A 95 14.41 -6.24 -4.78
C ARG A 95 15.80 -5.89 -5.32
N LEU A 96 16.26 -4.65 -5.09
CA LEU A 96 17.61 -4.23 -5.46
C LEU A 96 18.66 -5.02 -4.67
N HIS A 97 18.43 -5.22 -3.38
CA HIS A 97 19.32 -6.00 -2.52
C HIS A 97 19.50 -7.42 -3.00
N HIS A 98 18.41 -8.13 -3.25
CA HIS A 98 18.45 -9.47 -3.77
C HIS A 98 19.25 -9.54 -5.08
N ARG A 99 19.00 -8.62 -6.01
CA ARG A 99 19.71 -8.56 -7.29
C ARG A 99 21.23 -8.42 -7.11
N PHE A 100 21.67 -7.48 -6.27
CA PHE A 100 23.10 -7.22 -6.07
C PHE A 100 23.77 -8.26 -5.16
N HIS A 101 23.08 -8.77 -4.16
CA HIS A 101 23.57 -9.84 -3.30
C HIS A 101 23.82 -11.13 -4.09
N MET A 102 22.89 -11.51 -4.98
CA MET A 102 23.07 -12.67 -5.88
C MET A 102 24.20 -12.47 -6.90
N ALA A 103 24.49 -11.23 -7.30
CA ALA A 103 25.63 -10.92 -8.15
C ALA A 103 26.95 -10.98 -7.36
N TYR A 104 26.97 -10.44 -6.14
CA TYR A 104 28.14 -10.43 -5.25
C TYR A 104 28.54 -11.86 -4.86
N THR A 105 27.57 -12.69 -4.44
CA THR A 105 27.79 -14.12 -4.12
C THR A 105 28.25 -14.93 -5.33
N ARG A 106 27.75 -14.65 -6.54
CA ARG A 106 28.25 -15.28 -7.77
C ARG A 106 29.69 -14.89 -8.11
N ILE A 107 30.06 -13.62 -7.90
CA ILE A 107 31.43 -13.14 -8.12
C ILE A 107 32.37 -13.73 -7.07
N ASP A 108 31.96 -13.81 -5.81
CA ASP A 108 32.74 -14.42 -4.73
C ASP A 108 32.93 -15.93 -4.97
N ALA A 109 31.89 -16.64 -5.39
CA ALA A 109 31.96 -18.04 -5.81
C ALA A 109 32.84 -18.24 -7.06
N ALA A 110 32.91 -17.26 -7.97
CA ALA A 110 33.80 -17.25 -9.13
C ALA A 110 35.22 -16.71 -8.82
N GLY A 111 35.46 -16.27 -7.57
CA GLY A 111 36.64 -15.53 -7.11
C GLY A 111 37.88 -16.34 -6.79
N HIS A 112 37.91 -17.64 -7.11
CA HIS A 112 39.14 -18.25 -7.60
C HIS A 112 39.19 -18.09 -9.13
N VAL A 113 39.34 -16.86 -9.63
CA VAL A 113 40.26 -16.42 -10.71
C VAL A 113 40.02 -14.93 -11.00
N GLY A 114 41.08 -14.13 -10.84
CA GLY A 114 41.43 -13.07 -11.79
C GLY A 114 40.83 -11.67 -11.61
N HIS A 115 41.70 -10.75 -11.18
CA HIS A 115 41.60 -9.30 -11.29
C HIS A 115 41.16 -8.78 -12.68
N VAL A 116 40.11 -7.96 -12.73
CA VAL A 116 39.80 -6.94 -13.78
C VAL A 116 39.07 -5.82 -13.03
N GLY A 117 39.50 -4.56 -12.96
CA GLY A 117 39.90 -3.67 -14.05
C GLY A 117 38.85 -2.55 -14.10
N THR A 118 39.21 -1.38 -13.58
CA THR A 118 38.42 -0.14 -13.49
C THR A 118 37.79 0.26 -14.83
N GLY A 119 36.49 0.60 -14.87
CA GLY A 119 35.87 1.12 -16.10
C GLY A 119 34.37 1.46 -16.01
N GLU A 120 34.11 2.77 -15.92
CA GLU A 120 33.04 3.51 -16.64
C GLU A 120 31.58 3.42 -16.16
N THR A 121 31.18 4.44 -15.39
CA THR A 121 29.80 4.90 -15.20
C THR A 121 29.20 5.35 -16.53
N THR A 122 28.22 4.61 -17.03
CA THR A 122 27.37 5.02 -18.16
C THR A 122 26.02 5.51 -17.63
N SER A 123 25.81 6.81 -17.72
CA SER A 123 24.51 7.48 -17.49
C SER A 123 23.49 7.02 -18.53
N LEU A 124 22.25 6.77 -18.11
CA LEU A 124 21.11 6.61 -19.00
C LEU A 124 20.20 7.85 -18.92
N PRO A 125 19.62 8.31 -20.04
CA PRO A 125 18.76 9.50 -20.05
C PRO A 125 17.35 9.17 -19.54
N GLU A 126 16.86 10.02 -18.64
CA GLU A 126 15.47 10.06 -18.22
C GLU A 126 14.63 10.76 -19.30
N THR A 127 13.62 10.07 -19.82
CA THR A 127 12.47 10.69 -20.48
C THR A 127 11.21 10.01 -19.96
N GLU A 128 10.68 10.50 -18.84
CA GLU A 128 9.30 10.23 -18.45
C GLU A 128 8.39 11.21 -19.21
N GLU A 129 7.62 10.68 -20.16
CA GLU A 129 6.44 11.37 -20.66
C GLU A 129 5.41 11.44 -19.54
N MET A 130 5.04 12.67 -19.16
CA MET A 130 4.00 12.91 -18.16
C MET A 130 2.63 12.54 -18.72
N GLU A 131 2.09 11.41 -18.28
CA GLU A 131 0.69 11.05 -18.49
C GLU A 131 -0.21 11.98 -17.66
N GLU A 132 -1.19 12.59 -18.32
CA GLU A 132 -2.07 13.61 -17.76
C GLU A 132 -2.96 13.03 -16.64
N VAL A 133 -2.95 13.67 -15.47
CA VAL A 133 -3.68 13.24 -14.27
C VAL A 133 -5.20 13.32 -14.53
N PRO A 134 -5.95 12.20 -14.53
CA PRO A 134 -7.39 12.26 -14.74
C PRO A 134 -8.09 12.91 -13.54
N THR A 135 -8.88 13.93 -13.80
CA THR A 135 -9.73 14.59 -12.79
C THR A 135 -10.74 13.58 -12.19
N PRO A 136 -10.96 13.58 -10.87
CA PRO A 136 -11.82 12.60 -10.22
C PRO A 136 -13.29 12.90 -10.53
N THR A 137 -13.91 12.02 -11.32
CA THR A 137 -15.36 11.89 -11.34
C THR A 137 -15.78 11.25 -10.01
N PRO A 138 -16.74 11.79 -9.24
CA PRO A 138 -17.12 11.30 -7.90
C PRO A 138 -17.78 9.90 -7.90
N LEU A 139 -17.85 9.25 -9.06
CA LEU A 139 -18.34 7.90 -9.23
C LEU A 139 -17.22 7.05 -9.84
N ILE A 140 -16.71 6.10 -9.07
CA ILE A 140 -15.83 5.06 -9.59
C ILE A 140 -16.66 4.21 -10.55
N ARG A 141 -16.35 4.29 -11.84
CA ARG A 141 -17.01 3.42 -12.83
C ARG A 141 -16.78 1.95 -12.45
N ALA A 142 -17.80 1.12 -12.65
CA ALA A 142 -17.80 -0.28 -12.21
C ALA A 142 -16.63 -1.09 -12.81
N ASP A 143 -16.26 -0.83 -14.06
CA ASP A 143 -15.08 -1.39 -14.73
C ASP A 143 -13.77 -1.05 -13.99
N LYS A 144 -13.65 0.19 -13.53
CA LYS A 144 -12.48 0.65 -12.76
C LYS A 144 -12.40 -0.02 -11.39
N LEU A 145 -13.53 -0.21 -10.71
CA LEU A 145 -13.60 -0.93 -9.44
C LEU A 145 -13.24 -2.42 -9.62
N MET A 146 -13.80 -3.08 -10.64
CA MET A 146 -13.47 -4.46 -10.97
C MET A 146 -11.97 -4.63 -11.25
N GLY A 147 -11.38 -3.72 -12.01
CA GLY A 147 -9.93 -3.72 -12.25
C GLY A 147 -9.08 -3.50 -10.99
N ILE A 148 -9.59 -2.79 -9.97
CA ILE A 148 -8.92 -2.68 -8.66
C ILE A 148 -8.97 -4.02 -7.92
N LEU A 149 -10.13 -4.67 -7.90
CA LEU A 149 -10.31 -5.97 -7.26
C LEU A 149 -9.44 -7.06 -7.92
N ASP A 150 -9.34 -7.07 -9.26
CA ASP A 150 -8.46 -7.99 -9.99
C ASP A 150 -6.98 -7.80 -9.62
N ARG A 151 -6.52 -6.54 -9.56
CA ARG A 151 -5.14 -6.24 -9.15
C ARG A 151 -4.88 -6.62 -7.69
N ALA A 152 -5.84 -6.37 -6.80
CA ALA A 152 -5.74 -6.77 -5.41
C ALA A 152 -5.68 -8.30 -5.28
N GLU A 153 -6.57 -9.03 -5.96
CA GLU A 153 -6.56 -10.50 -6.00
C GLU A 153 -5.22 -11.05 -6.50
N ALA A 154 -4.68 -10.49 -7.57
CA ALA A 154 -3.37 -10.88 -8.10
C ALA A 154 -2.24 -10.63 -7.09
N ALA A 155 -2.25 -9.49 -6.40
CA ALA A 155 -1.25 -9.16 -5.39
C ALA A 155 -1.28 -10.16 -4.22
N TYR A 156 -2.47 -10.48 -3.70
CA TYR A 156 -2.60 -11.47 -2.63
C TYR A 156 -2.14 -12.87 -3.06
N LYS A 157 -2.46 -13.31 -4.28
CA LYS A 157 -1.97 -14.60 -4.81
C LYS A 157 -0.44 -14.66 -4.90
N VAL A 158 0.20 -13.57 -5.32
CA VAL A 158 1.67 -13.48 -5.36
C VAL A 158 2.25 -13.53 -3.95
N SER A 159 1.68 -12.78 -3.00
CA SER A 159 2.12 -12.77 -1.60
C SER A 159 1.94 -14.12 -0.90
N ILE A 160 0.81 -14.80 -1.15
CA ILE A 160 0.57 -16.16 -0.64
C ILE A 160 1.59 -17.14 -1.24
N GLY A 161 1.81 -17.11 -2.55
CA GLY A 161 2.81 -17.99 -3.18
C GLY A 161 4.23 -17.75 -2.66
N PHE A 162 4.56 -16.51 -2.26
CA PHE A 162 5.79 -16.23 -1.53
C PHE A 162 5.77 -16.89 -0.14
N CYS A 163 4.71 -16.71 0.66
CA CYS A 163 4.61 -17.33 1.98
C CYS A 163 4.71 -18.87 1.92
N ASP A 164 4.03 -19.51 0.96
CA ASP A 164 4.06 -20.95 0.74
C ASP A 164 5.47 -21.46 0.40
N LEU A 165 6.20 -20.72 -0.45
CA LEU A 165 7.57 -21.06 -0.84
C LEU A 165 8.54 -21.02 0.35
N TRP A 166 8.25 -20.20 1.36
CA TRP A 166 9.11 -19.95 2.51
C TRP A 166 8.57 -20.54 3.83
N ASP A 167 7.51 -21.34 3.77
CA ASP A 167 6.84 -21.97 4.93
C ASP A 167 6.44 -20.92 6.01
N LEU A 168 5.98 -19.76 5.55
CA LEU A 168 5.48 -18.67 6.40
C LEU A 168 3.96 -18.79 6.55
N ASP A 169 3.43 -18.47 7.75
CA ASP A 169 1.99 -18.46 7.97
C ASP A 169 1.30 -17.39 7.09
N ALA A 170 0.43 -17.86 6.18
CA ALA A 170 -0.33 -17.04 5.26
C ALA A 170 -1.83 -16.97 5.60
N SER A 171 -2.25 -17.47 6.77
CA SER A 171 -3.67 -17.62 7.12
C SER A 171 -4.48 -16.33 7.01
N ASP A 172 -3.93 -15.20 7.45
CA ASP A 172 -4.57 -13.88 7.32
C ASP A 172 -4.66 -13.42 5.84
N LEU A 173 -3.63 -13.70 5.04
CA LEU A 173 -3.62 -13.39 3.61
C LEU A 173 -4.68 -14.21 2.86
N HIS A 174 -4.84 -15.49 3.20
CA HIS A 174 -5.92 -16.32 2.66
C HIS A 174 -7.30 -15.80 3.03
N ALA A 175 -7.51 -15.39 4.29
CA ALA A 175 -8.78 -14.81 4.72
C ALA A 175 -9.11 -13.53 3.95
N ARG A 176 -8.14 -12.62 3.80
CA ARG A 176 -8.30 -11.37 3.03
C ARG A 176 -8.54 -11.62 1.54
N LEU A 177 -7.85 -12.59 0.95
CA LEU A 177 -8.09 -13.01 -0.43
C LEU A 177 -9.53 -13.51 -0.62
N ALA A 178 -10.04 -14.33 0.30
CA ALA A 178 -11.41 -14.83 0.26
C ALA A 178 -12.44 -13.68 0.36
N THR A 179 -12.17 -12.67 1.21
CA THR A 179 -13.00 -11.46 1.30
C THR A 179 -13.04 -10.72 -0.04
N ILE A 180 -11.89 -10.51 -0.69
CA ILE A 180 -11.82 -9.80 -1.99
C ILE A 180 -12.58 -10.56 -3.07
N GLN A 181 -12.43 -11.88 -3.12
CA GLN A 181 -13.16 -12.73 -4.06
C GLN A 181 -14.67 -12.66 -3.84
N THR A 182 -15.11 -12.62 -2.58
CA THR A 182 -16.52 -12.45 -2.23
C THR A 182 -17.06 -11.10 -2.71
N ILE A 183 -16.34 -10.02 -2.43
CA ILE A 183 -16.71 -8.66 -2.86
C ILE A 183 -16.81 -8.59 -4.39
N ARG A 184 -15.82 -9.15 -5.09
CA ARG A 184 -15.80 -9.23 -6.55
C ARG A 184 -17.06 -9.91 -7.10
N THR A 185 -17.40 -11.10 -6.61
CA THR A 185 -18.59 -11.83 -7.06
C THR A 185 -19.89 -11.05 -6.79
N GLN A 186 -19.98 -10.36 -5.65
CA GLN A 186 -21.15 -9.51 -5.34
C GLN A 186 -21.27 -8.34 -6.33
N PHE A 187 -20.17 -7.67 -6.66
CA PHE A 187 -20.17 -6.59 -7.64
C PHE A 187 -20.48 -7.08 -9.06
N GLU A 188 -19.92 -8.21 -9.49
CA GLU A 188 -20.26 -8.83 -10.79
C GLU A 188 -21.77 -9.04 -10.89
N ARG A 189 -22.39 -9.61 -9.85
CA ARG A 189 -23.85 -9.82 -9.82
C ARG A 189 -24.63 -8.51 -9.94
N LEU A 190 -24.26 -7.48 -9.18
CA LEU A 190 -24.94 -6.17 -9.22
C LEU A 190 -24.78 -5.48 -10.58
N ILE A 191 -23.61 -5.62 -11.22
CA ILE A 191 -23.36 -5.08 -12.55
C ILE A 191 -24.24 -5.78 -13.58
N ASP A 192 -24.37 -7.09 -13.49
CA ASP A 192 -25.19 -7.86 -14.42
C ASP A 192 -26.69 -7.62 -14.20
N GLU A 193 -27.16 -7.56 -12.95
CA GLU A 193 -28.53 -7.14 -12.60
C GLU A 193 -28.84 -5.73 -13.14
N ALA A 194 -27.90 -4.78 -13.03
CA ALA A 194 -28.08 -3.43 -13.55
C ALA A 194 -28.17 -3.39 -15.10
N LYS A 195 -27.38 -4.22 -15.80
CA LYS A 195 -27.48 -4.35 -17.27
C LYS A 195 -28.84 -4.91 -17.67
N GLU A 196 -29.30 -5.98 -17.01
CA GLU A 196 -30.59 -6.61 -17.31
C GLU A 196 -31.76 -5.65 -17.11
N ASN A 197 -31.75 -4.86 -16.03
CA ASN A 197 -32.80 -3.87 -15.73
C ASN A 197 -32.80 -2.66 -16.69
N HIS A 198 -31.67 -2.33 -17.32
CA HIS A 198 -31.59 -1.26 -18.34
C HIS A 198 -31.94 -1.73 -19.76
N HIS A 199 -32.07 -3.05 -19.98
CA HIS A 199 -32.45 -3.65 -21.26
C HIS A 199 -33.91 -4.14 -21.31
N ALA A 200 -34.69 -3.93 -20.24
CA ALA A 200 -36.12 -4.19 -20.13
C ALA A 200 -36.96 -2.93 -20.37
#